data_AF-A0A8T6N7J2-F1
#
_entry.id   AF-A0A8T6N7J2-F1
#
_cell.length_a   1.000
_cell.length_b   1.000
_cell.length_c   1.000
_cell.angle_alpha   90.00
_cell.angle_beta   90.00
_cell.angle_gamma   90.00
#
_symmetry.space_group_name_H-M   'P 1'
#
loop_
_entity.id
_entity.type
_entity.pdbx_description
1 polymer ?
#
loop_
_entity_poly.entity_id
_entity_poly.type
_entity_poly.pdbx_seq_one_letter_code
_entity_poly.pdbx_strand_id
1 'polypeptide(L)' 'MTTAAWAVQPATWTNFDEHGCDWATDINHAYRIAQAWQEDCIIWRVPNSGGAPMRWVRCGDDTAQAI' A
#
# COMPACT_ATOMS: atom_id res chain seq x y z
N MET A 1 8.40 14.38 11.55
CA MET A 1 8.67 12.93 11.40
C MET A 1 7.36 12.27 11.05
N THR A 2 7.24 11.69 9.86
CA THR A 2 6.05 10.88 9.50
C THR A 2 6.00 9.68 10.44
N THR A 3 4.88 9.49 11.12
CA THR A 3 4.68 8.43 12.13
C THR A 3 4.49 7.05 11.51
N ALA A 4 4.10 7.01 10.24
CA ALA A 4 4.01 5.80 9.42
C ALA A 4 4.38 6.13 7.99
N ALA A 5 4.95 5.14 7.31
CA ALA A 5 5.17 5.15 5.87
C ALA A 5 4.05 4.33 5.19
N TRP A 6 3.81 4.64 3.93
CA TRP A 6 2.83 3.94 3.11
C TRP A 6 3.57 3.21 2.00
N ALA A 7 3.12 2.00 1.69
CA ALA A 7 3.71 1.20 0.62
C ALA A 7 2.59 0.64 -0.24
N VAL A 8 2.76 0.61 -1.55
CA VAL A 8 1.82 0.04 -2.50
C VAL A 8 2.49 -1.17 -3.14
N GLN A 9 1.78 -2.29 -3.13
CA GLN A 9 2.29 -3.54 -3.66
C GLN A 9 1.16 -4.26 -4.42
N PRO A 10 1.44 -4.91 -5.55
CA PRO A 10 0.45 -5.72 -6.25
C PRO A 10 -0.13 -6.81 -5.35
N ALA A 11 -1.45 -6.99 -5.38
CA ALA A 11 -2.20 -7.95 -4.58
C ALA A 11 -1.89 -9.41 -4.91
N THR A 12 -1.24 -9.63 -6.06
CA THR A 12 -0.67 -10.93 -6.47
C THR A 12 0.41 -11.42 -5.49
N TRP A 13 1.00 -10.53 -4.69
CA TRP A 13 2.03 -10.89 -3.74
C TRP A 13 1.42 -11.15 -2.36
N THR A 14 1.63 -12.37 -1.85
CA THR A 14 1.08 -12.81 -0.56
C THR A 14 1.84 -12.22 0.64
N ASN A 15 3.14 -11.92 0.47
CA ASN A 15 4.01 -11.39 1.51
C ASN A 15 4.40 -9.94 1.20
N PHE A 16 4.49 -9.11 2.25
CA PHE A 16 5.00 -7.75 2.14
C PHE A 16 6.50 -7.78 1.83
N ASP A 17 6.90 -7.12 0.75
CA ASP A 17 8.31 -6.98 0.35
C ASP A 17 8.66 -5.49 0.31
N GLU A 18 9.54 -5.06 1.22
CA GLU A 18 9.95 -3.66 1.36
C GLU A 18 10.80 -3.13 0.19
N HIS A 19 11.45 -4.03 -0.55
CA HIS A 19 12.29 -3.68 -1.69
C HIS A 19 11.50 -3.70 -3.01
N GLY A 20 10.46 -4.53 -3.08
CA GLY A 20 9.59 -4.69 -4.25
C GLY A 20 8.34 -3.80 -4.26
N CYS A 21 8.10 -3.01 -3.21
CA CYS A 21 6.94 -2.14 -3.11
C CYS A 21 7.25 -0.68 -3.46
N ASP A 22 6.24 0.02 -3.97
CA ASP A 22 6.30 1.47 -4.20
C ASP A 22 6.00 2.23 -2.90
N TRP A 23 6.97 3.01 -2.43
CA TRP A 23 6.81 3.79 -1.20
C TRP A 23 6.13 5.12 -1.45
N ALA A 24 5.13 5.42 -0.63
CA ALA A 24 4.40 6.67 -0.60
C ALA A 24 4.63 7.42 0.72
N THR A 25 4.76 8.74 0.61
CA THR A 25 4.89 9.64 1.76
C THR A 25 3.59 9.79 2.54
N ASP A 26 2.46 9.70 1.83
CA ASP A 26 1.12 9.98 2.34
C ASP A 26 0.10 9.02 1.74
N ILE A 27 -1.02 8.81 2.43
CA ILE A 27 -2.10 7.94 1.95
C ILE A 27 -2.67 8.41 0.61
N ASN A 28 -2.77 9.72 0.37
CA ASN A 28 -3.21 10.26 -0.92
C ASN A 28 -2.23 9.92 -2.04
N HIS A 29 -0.93 9.91 -1.74
CA HIS A 29 0.09 9.50 -2.70
C HIS A 29 -0.03 7.99 -2.97
N ALA A 30 -0.27 7.18 -1.95
CA ALA A 30 -0.50 5.74 -2.10
C ALA A 30 -1.72 5.44 -2.99
N TYR A 31 -2.83 6.16 -2.81
CA TYR A 31 -4.00 6.03 -3.69
C TYR A 31 -3.69 6.39 -5.15
N ARG A 32 -2.86 7.41 -5.39
CA ARG A 32 -2.44 7.79 -6.75
C ARG A 32 -1.56 6.74 -7.40
N ILE A 33 -0.64 6.14 -6.64
CA ILE A 33 0.19 5.03 -7.13
C ILE A 33 -0.71 3.84 -7.44
N ALA A 34 -1.60 3.45 -6.54
CA ALA A 34 -2.55 2.36 -6.78
C ALA A 34 -3.45 2.59 -8.00
N GLN A 35 -3.92 3.83 -8.22
CA GLN A 35 -4.64 4.19 -9.45
C GLN A 35 -3.77 4.11 -10.71
N ALA A 36 -2.49 4.48 -10.62
CA ALA A 36 -1.57 4.45 -11.75
C ALA A 36 -1.22 3.02 -12.19
N TRP A 37 -1.24 2.06 -11.27
CA TRP A 37 -1.01 0.65 -11.59
C TRP A 37 -2.13 0.04 -12.45
N GLN A 38 -3.38 0.54 -12.35
CA GLN A 38 -4.55 -0.02 -13.06
C GLN A 38 -4.65 -1.55 -12.93
N GLU A 39 -4.25 -2.05 -11.76
CA GLU A 39 -4.21 -3.46 -11.42
C GLU A 39 -4.48 -3.60 -9.93
N ASP A 40 -4.77 -4.82 -9.52
CA ASP A 40 -5.08 -5.14 -8.14
C ASP A 40 -3.87 -4.90 -7.23
N CYS A 41 -3.95 -3.86 -6.40
CA CYS A 41 -2.89 -3.37 -5.54
C CYS A 41 -3.37 -3.26 -4.08
N ILE A 42 -2.46 -3.48 -3.14
CA ILE A 42 -2.68 -3.36 -1.72
C ILE A 42 -1.82 -2.21 -1.19
N ILE A 43 -2.48 -1.26 -0.56
CA ILE A 43 -1.85 -0.20 0.22
C ILE A 43 -1.56 -0.76 1.61
N TRP A 44 -0.30 -0.78 1.98
CA TRP A 44 0.23 -1.15 3.27
C TRP A 44 0.59 0.08 4.08
N ARG A 45 0.29 0.03 5.38
CA ARG A 45 0.69 1.03 6.37
C ARG A 45 1.80 0.43 7.23
N VAL A 46 3.00 0.98 7.09
CA VAL A 46 4.20 0.52 7.81
C VAL A 46 4.54 1.52 8.91
N PRO A 47 4.35 1.17 10.19
CA PRO A 47 4.71 2.07 11.29
C PRO A 47 6.24 2.15 11.45
N ASN A 48 6.78 3.37 11.47
CA ASN A 48 8.23 3.61 11.57
C ASN A 48 8.84 3.21 12.94
N SER A 49 8.00 2.86 13.93
CA SER A 49 8.42 2.47 15.27
C SER A 49 8.50 0.95 15.49
N GLY A 50 8.72 0.16 14.44
CA GLY A 50 8.96 -1.29 14.56
C GLY A 50 7.70 -2.14 14.72
N GLY A 51 6.59 -1.71 14.15
CA GLY A 51 5.36 -2.51 14.08
C GLY A 51 5.25 -3.30 12.78
N ALA A 52 4.42 -4.34 12.77
CA ALA A 52 4.14 -5.13 11.58
C ALA A 52 3.44 -4.28 10.50
N PRO A 53 3.79 -4.45 9.21
CA PRO A 53 3.08 -3.80 8.11
C PRO A 53 1.62 -4.25 8.09
N MET A 54 0.70 -3.29 8.08
CA MET A 54 -0.74 -3.56 8.09
C MET A 54 -1.33 -3.32 6.71
N ARG A 55 -2.13 -4.26 6.20
CA ARG A 55 -2.92 -4.05 4.98
C ARG A 55 -3.99 -3.01 5.28
N TRP A 56 -3.97 -1.91 4.56
CA TRP A 56 -4.90 -0.79 4.76
C TRP A 56 -6.07 -0.85 3.78
N VAL A 57 -5.78 -0.83 2.48
CA VAL A 57 -6.80 -0.81 1.44
C VAL A 57 -6.36 -1.67 0.27
N ARG A 58 -7.30 -2.42 -0.31
CA ARG A 58 -7.12 -3.11 -1.58
C ARG A 58 -7.79 -2.28 -2.69
N CYS A 59 -6.99 -1.75 -3.59
CA CYS A 59 -7.45 -1.11 -4.81
C CYS A 59 -7.41 -2.14 -5.95
N GLY A 60 -8.55 -2.74 -6.26
CA GLY A 60 -8.75 -3.55 -7.46
C GLY A 60 -9.42 -2.75 -8.58
N ASP A 61 -9.31 -3.26 -9.81
CA ASP A 61 -9.89 -2.68 -11.02
C ASP A 61 -11.42 -2.50 -10.94
N ASP A 62 -12.09 -3.28 -10.09
CA ASP A 62 -13.56 -3.29 -10.02
C ASP A 62 -14.16 -2.26 -9.05
N THR A 63 -13.48 -1.89 -7.97
CA THR A 63 -13.90 -0.86 -7.00
C THR A 63 -13.01 -1.00 -5.76
N ALA A 64 -12.49 0.11 -5.24
CA ALA A 64 -11.75 0.10 -3.97
C ALA A 64 -12.68 -0.36 -2.82
N GLN A 65 -12.66 -1.66 -2.52
CA GLN A 65 -13.39 -2.27 -1.42
C GLN A 65 -12.52 -2.11 -0.15
N ALA A 66 -13.08 -1.47 0.88
CA ALA A 66 -12.45 -1.42 2.19
C ALA A 66 -12.42 -2.84 2.78
N ILE A 67 -11.22 -3.32 3.13
CA ILE A 67 -10.95 -4.63 3.75
C ILE A 67 -10.93 -4.55 5.27
#